data_AF-A0A859FJT0-F1
#
_entry.id   AF-A0A859FJT0-F1
#
_cell.length_a   1.000
_cell.length_b   1.000
_cell.length_c   1.000
_cell.angle_alpha   90.00
_cell.angle_beta   90.00
_cell.angle_gamma   90.00
#
_symmetry.space_group_name_H-M   'P 1'
#
loop_
_entity.id
_entity.type
_entity.pdbx_description
1 polymer ?
#
loop_
_entity_poly.entity_id
_entity_poly.type
_entity_poly.pdbx_seq_one_letter_code
_entity_poly.pdbx_strand_id
1 'polypeptide(L)'
;MKNQTWILIVAGVLIMLNGVYLALEMYRGHVREEWSNNENLAGEAFNRLSSLGNWTSAIEVAVTAIVLVTAVWILKKRQSLLRAFTYANIAVLVVFLLIGFLVASIYPVAVGNAVQQLVGPGVIVMGLVVYQIVYTVRTATR
;
A
#
# COMPACT_ATOMS: atom_id res chain seq x y z
N MET A 1 22.83 -8.87 -11.24
CA MET A 1 21.37 -9.12 -11.11
C MET A 1 20.66 -8.63 -12.36
N LYS A 2 19.79 -9.44 -12.97
CA LYS A 2 18.92 -8.96 -14.07
C LYS A 2 18.02 -7.84 -13.52
N ASN A 3 17.87 -6.75 -14.27
CA ASN A 3 17.10 -5.57 -13.83
C ASN A 3 15.66 -5.90 -13.36
N GLN A 4 15.06 -6.97 -13.89
CA GLN A 4 13.73 -7.45 -13.51
C GLN A 4 13.68 -8.08 -12.12
N THR A 5 14.74 -8.77 -11.68
CA THR A 5 14.78 -9.41 -10.35
C THR A 5 14.62 -8.40 -9.23
N TRP A 6 15.19 -7.20 -9.39
CA TRP A 6 15.10 -6.15 -8.38
C TRP A 6 13.68 -5.61 -8.23
N ILE A 7 12.96 -5.40 -9.34
CA ILE A 7 11.56 -4.95 -9.31
C ILE A 7 10.69 -5.99 -8.60
N LEU A 8 10.94 -7.28 -8.84
CA LEU A 8 10.23 -8.37 -8.16
C LEU A 8 10.50 -8.38 -6.65
N ILE A 9 11.74 -8.11 -6.23
CA ILE A 9 12.08 -8.00 -4.79
C ILE A 9 11.30 -6.84 -4.15
N VAL A 10 11.30 -5.65 -4.78
CA VAL A 10 10.54 -4.50 -4.27
C VAL A 10 9.04 -4.83 -4.21
N ALA A 11 8.48 -5.41 -5.27
CA ALA A 11 7.09 -5.84 -5.28
C ALA A 11 6.78 -6.86 -4.17
N GLY A 12 7.67 -7.83 -3.94
CA GLY A 12 7.54 -8.81 -2.85
C GLY A 12 7.51 -8.16 -1.47
N VAL A 13 8.37 -7.17 -1.22
CA VAL A 13 8.36 -6.40 0.03
C VAL A 13 7.05 -5.61 0.18
N LEU A 14 6.57 -4.97 -0.89
CA LEU A 14 5.29 -4.26 -0.86
C LEU A 14 4.12 -5.21 -0.58
N ILE A 15 4.11 -6.40 -1.21
CA ILE A 15 3.09 -7.43 -0.95
C ILE A 15 3.10 -7.84 0.52
N MET A 16 4.29 -8.10 1.08
CA MET A 16 4.43 -8.48 2.48
C MET A 16 3.89 -7.39 3.41
N LEU A 17 4.30 -6.13 3.21
CA LEU A 17 3.85 -5.01 4.05
C LEU A 17 2.35 -4.77 3.97
N ASN A 18 1.77 -4.83 2.77
CA ASN A 18 0.31 -4.71 2.60
C ASN A 18 -0.45 -5.88 3.24
N GLY A 19 0.11 -7.10 3.19
CA GLY A 19 -0.45 -8.25 3.89
C GLY A 19 -0.45 -8.07 5.42
N VAL A 20 0.66 -7.59 5.98
CA VAL A 20 0.76 -7.26 7.42
C VAL A 20 -0.23 -6.16 7.79
N TYR A 21 -0.36 -5.11 6.98
CA TYR A 21 -1.33 -4.05 7.19
C TYR A 21 -2.75 -4.59 7.31
N LEU A 22 -3.18 -5.42 6.34
CA LEU A 22 -4.51 -6.02 6.35
C LEU A 22 -4.72 -6.94 7.56
N ALA A 23 -3.71 -7.72 7.94
CA ALA A 23 -3.77 -8.56 9.14
C ALA A 23 -4.01 -7.73 10.41
N LEU A 24 -3.34 -6.58 10.54
CA LEU A 24 -3.55 -5.67 11.65
C LEU A 24 -4.94 -5.03 11.64
N GLU A 25 -5.45 -4.61 10.49
CA GLU A 25 -6.82 -4.06 10.39
C GLU A 25 -7.89 -5.13 10.70
N MET A 26 -7.71 -6.38 10.26
CA MET A 26 -8.60 -7.48 10.65
C MET A 26 -8.60 -7.71 12.17
N TYR A 27 -7.43 -7.64 12.79
CA TYR A 27 -7.31 -7.76 14.25
C TYR A 27 -7.90 -6.57 15.00
N ARG A 28 -7.74 -5.34 14.49
CA ARG A 28 -8.42 -4.14 15.02
C ARG A 28 -9.94 -4.29 14.97
N GLY A 29 -10.47 -4.87 13.89
CA GLY A 29 -11.90 -5.18 13.77
C GLY A 29 -12.40 -6.05 14.94
N HIS A 30 -11.70 -7.14 15.24
CA HIS A 30 -12.04 -8.02 16.36
C HIS A 30 -11.96 -7.31 17.71
N VAL A 31 -10.88 -6.55 17.97
CA VAL A 31 -10.73 -5.83 19.25
C VAL A 31 -11.84 -4.78 19.44
N ARG A 32 -12.32 -4.13 18.37
CA ARG A 32 -13.47 -3.21 18.43
C ARG A 32 -14.76 -3.92 18.80
N GLU A 33 -14.98 -5.10 18.25
CA GLU A 33 -16.17 -5.91 18.55
C GLU A 33 -16.15 -6.40 20.01
N GLU A 34 -15.01 -6.89 20.49
CA GLU A 34 -14.81 -7.27 21.89
C GLU A 34 -15.08 -6.10 22.85
N TRP A 35 -14.58 -4.92 22.51
CA TRP A 35 -14.80 -3.71 23.30
C TRP A 35 -16.28 -3.31 23.34
N SER A 36 -16.98 -3.35 22.20
CA SER A 36 -18.41 -3.05 22.13
C SER A 36 -19.25 -3.97 23.01
N ASN A 37 -18.75 -5.18 23.31
CA ASN A 37 -19.47 -6.19 24.08
C ASN A 37 -19.07 -6.22 25.57
N ASN A 38 -18.06 -5.46 26.00
CA ASN A 38 -17.53 -5.57 27.37
C ASN A 38 -16.89 -4.25 27.89
N GLU A 39 -17.71 -3.38 28.49
CA GLU A 39 -17.28 -2.05 28.99
C GLU A 39 -16.18 -2.12 30.06
N ASN A 40 -16.11 -3.22 30.83
CA ASN A 40 -15.11 -3.41 31.88
C ASN A 40 -13.66 -3.54 31.35
N LEU A 41 -13.46 -3.72 30.05
CA LEU A 41 -12.14 -3.85 29.40
C LEU A 41 -11.74 -2.61 28.59
N ALA A 42 -12.49 -1.49 28.71
CA ALA A 42 -12.33 -0.32 27.84
C ALA A 42 -10.91 0.26 27.82
N GLY A 43 -10.23 0.33 28.97
CA GLY A 43 -8.87 0.89 29.05
C GLY A 43 -7.81 0.04 28.33
N GLU A 44 -7.89 -1.28 28.46
CA GLU A 44 -6.97 -2.19 27.79
C GLU A 44 -7.25 -2.26 26.27
N ALA A 45 -8.53 -2.33 25.89
CA ALA A 45 -8.94 -2.28 24.49
C ALA A 45 -8.48 -0.98 23.80
N PHE A 46 -8.61 0.16 24.48
CA PHE A 46 -8.13 1.46 23.98
C PHE A 46 -6.62 1.44 23.70
N ASN A 47 -5.81 0.96 24.65
CA ASN A 47 -4.36 0.87 24.48
C ASN A 47 -3.97 -0.05 23.33
N ARG A 48 -4.63 -1.20 23.19
CA ARG A 48 -4.41 -2.14 22.07
C ARG A 48 -4.78 -1.49 20.73
N LEU A 49 -5.96 -0.86 20.64
CA LEU A 49 -6.41 -0.19 19.41
C LEU A 49 -5.52 0.98 18.99
N SER A 50 -5.00 1.74 19.97
CA SER A 50 -4.04 2.81 19.75
C SER A 50 -2.71 2.28 19.22
N SER A 51 -2.15 1.24 19.87
CA SER A 51 -0.91 0.60 19.41
C SER A 51 -1.04 0.04 17.99
N LEU A 52 -2.14 -0.66 17.69
CA LEU A 52 -2.40 -1.18 16.34
C LEU A 52 -2.53 -0.06 15.31
N GLY A 53 -3.17 1.06 15.66
CA GLY A 53 -3.27 2.23 14.79
C GLY A 53 -1.90 2.87 14.48
N ASN A 54 -0.99 2.88 15.45
CA ASN A 54 0.37 3.38 15.22
C ASN A 54 1.14 2.45 14.27
N TRP A 55 1.00 1.13 14.40
CA TRP A 55 1.62 0.16 13.50
C TRP A 55 1.08 0.25 12.08
N THR A 56 -0.25 0.37 11.91
CA THR A 56 -0.83 0.52 10.57
C THR A 56 -0.35 1.81 9.92
N SER A 57 -0.36 2.93 10.66
CA SER A 57 0.19 4.21 10.19
C SER A 57 1.67 4.12 9.80
N ALA A 58 2.49 3.42 10.59
CA ALA A 58 3.91 3.22 10.27
C ALA A 58 4.10 2.42 8.97
N ILE A 59 3.25 1.42 8.71
CA ILE A 59 3.27 0.65 7.46
C ILE A 59 2.84 1.54 6.28
N GLU A 60 1.82 2.38 6.42
CA GLU A 60 1.40 3.33 5.36
C GLU A 60 2.56 4.23 4.93
N VAL A 61 3.27 4.79 5.91
CA VAL A 61 4.46 5.63 5.68
C VAL A 61 5.57 4.82 5.02
N ALA A 62 5.87 3.61 5.50
CA ALA A 62 6.93 2.78 4.95
C ALA A 62 6.67 2.37 3.50
N VAL A 63 5.44 1.92 3.20
CA VAL A 63 5.01 1.53 1.85
C VAL A 63 5.11 2.74 0.90
N THR A 64 4.62 3.91 1.33
CA THR A 64 4.72 5.16 0.55
C THR A 64 6.18 5.56 0.30
N ALA A 65 7.01 5.52 1.34
CA ALA A 65 8.43 5.89 1.25
C ALA A 65 9.20 4.96 0.31
N ILE A 66 8.98 3.65 0.38
CA ILE A 66 9.62 2.67 -0.51
C ILE A 66 9.29 2.95 -1.97
N VAL A 67 8.00 3.19 -2.28
CA VAL A 67 7.56 3.49 -3.64
C VAL A 67 8.14 4.83 -4.12
N LEU A 68 8.13 5.87 -3.28
CA LEU A 68 8.66 7.18 -3.62
C LEU A 68 10.16 7.16 -3.89
N VAL A 69 10.95 6.61 -2.95
CA VAL A 69 12.41 6.55 -3.06
C VAL A 69 12.81 5.73 -4.29
N THR A 70 12.12 4.61 -4.52
CA THR A 70 12.34 3.80 -5.72
C THR A 70 12.01 4.56 -6.99
N ALA A 71 10.86 5.23 -7.03
CA ALA A 71 10.43 6.01 -8.19
C ALA A 71 11.46 7.09 -8.56
N VAL A 72 11.90 7.88 -7.57
CA VAL A 72 12.93 8.92 -7.75
C VAL A 72 14.24 8.31 -8.25
N TRP A 73 14.68 7.19 -7.67
CA TRP A 73 15.90 6.51 -8.08
C TRP A 73 15.83 6.01 -9.53
N ILE A 74 14.71 5.39 -9.93
CA ILE A 74 14.49 4.91 -11.30
C ILE A 74 14.46 6.08 -12.28
N LEU A 75 13.74 7.16 -11.97
CA LEU A 75 13.68 8.36 -12.81
C LEU A 75 15.06 8.98 -13.06
N LYS A 76 15.96 8.93 -12.08
CA LYS A 76 17.31 9.51 -12.17
C LYS A 76 18.34 8.60 -12.82
N LYS A 77 18.28 7.29 -12.59
CA LYS A 77 19.39 6.37 -12.92
C LYS A 77 19.01 5.24 -13.88
N ARG A 78 17.73 4.87 -13.97
CA ARG A 78 17.28 3.63 -14.61
C ARG A 78 15.97 3.82 -15.39
N GLN A 79 15.84 4.90 -16.17
CA GLN A 79 14.57 5.25 -16.83
C GLN A 79 13.98 4.12 -17.70
N SER A 80 14.81 3.25 -18.29
CA SER A 80 14.34 2.07 -19.04
C SER A 80 13.48 1.10 -18.22
N LEU A 81 13.58 1.13 -16.90
CA LEU A 81 12.80 0.30 -15.98
C LEU A 81 11.50 0.95 -15.51
N LEU A 82 11.26 2.22 -15.85
CA LEU A 82 10.14 2.99 -15.34
C LEU A 82 8.80 2.34 -15.65
N ARG A 83 8.59 1.91 -16.91
CA ARG A 83 7.36 1.21 -17.32
C ARG A 83 7.12 -0.05 -16.52
N ALA A 84 8.14 -0.92 -16.41
CA ALA A 84 8.03 -2.18 -15.68
C ALA A 84 7.73 -1.95 -14.19
N PHE A 85 8.39 -0.96 -13.57
CA PHE A 85 8.13 -0.58 -12.18
C PHE A 85 6.71 -0.04 -11.98
N THR A 86 6.26 0.86 -12.87
CA THR A 86 4.90 1.41 -12.80
C THR A 86 3.85 0.32 -12.95
N TYR A 87 3.98 -0.59 -13.93
CA TYR A 87 3.03 -1.69 -14.09
C TYR A 87 3.03 -2.64 -12.89
N ALA A 88 4.19 -2.95 -12.32
CA ALA A 88 4.27 -3.78 -11.12
C ALA A 88 3.51 -3.14 -9.95
N ASN A 89 3.67 -1.83 -9.72
CA ASN A 89 2.95 -1.14 -8.65
C ASN A 89 1.45 -1.02 -8.94
N ILE A 90 1.04 -0.78 -10.19
CA ILE A 90 -0.38 -0.83 -10.57
C ILE A 90 -0.97 -2.20 -10.24
N ALA A 91 -0.27 -3.29 -10.58
CA ALA A 91 -0.73 -4.64 -10.26
C ALA A 91 -0.87 -4.85 -8.75
N VAL A 92 0.12 -4.44 -7.94
CA VAL A 92 0.03 -4.51 -6.47
C VAL A 92 -1.15 -3.70 -5.94
N LEU A 93 -1.34 -2.46 -6.41
CA LEU A 93 -2.45 -1.60 -6.00
C LEU A 93 -3.80 -2.23 -6.32
N VAL A 94 -3.99 -2.73 -7.55
CA VAL A 94 -5.25 -3.36 -7.97
C VAL A 94 -5.51 -4.63 -7.16
N VAL A 95 -4.51 -5.48 -6.98
CA VAL A 95 -4.65 -6.72 -6.19
C VAL A 95 -5.06 -6.40 -4.75
N PHE A 96 -4.37 -5.48 -4.08
CA PHE A 96 -4.70 -5.15 -2.69
C PHE A 96 -5.96 -4.31 -2.54
N LEU A 97 -6.38 -3.55 -3.55
CA LEU A 97 -7.69 -2.93 -3.57
C LEU A 97 -8.77 -4.01 -3.54
N LEU A 98 -8.68 -5.01 -4.44
CA LEU A 98 -9.62 -6.13 -4.49
C LEU A 98 -9.62 -6.97 -3.20
N ILE A 99 -8.43 -7.27 -2.66
CA ILE A 99 -8.32 -7.99 -1.39
C ILE A 99 -8.91 -7.15 -0.25
N GLY A 100 -8.68 -5.84 -0.21
CA GLY A 100 -9.24 -4.96 0.82
C GLY A 100 -10.78 -4.95 0.80
N PHE A 101 -11.39 -4.91 -0.38
CA PHE A 101 -12.84 -5.07 -0.54
C PHE A 101 -13.33 -6.45 -0.08
N LEU A 102 -12.61 -7.52 -0.44
CA LEU A 102 -12.94 -8.88 -0.01
C LEU A 102 -12.88 -9.02 1.52
N VAL A 103 -11.80 -8.52 2.13
CA VAL A 103 -11.59 -8.54 3.59
C VAL A 103 -12.70 -7.77 4.29
N ALA A 104 -13.03 -6.57 3.84
CA ALA A 104 -14.12 -5.77 4.41
C ALA A 104 -15.51 -6.39 4.22
N SER A 105 -15.66 -7.35 3.29
CA SER A 105 -16.91 -8.09 3.09
C SER A 105 -17.04 -9.30 4.03
N ILE A 106 -15.93 -9.80 4.58
CA ILE A 106 -15.88 -11.01 5.44
C ILE A 106 -15.67 -10.63 6.90
N TYR A 107 -14.92 -9.56 7.17
CA TYR A 107 -14.54 -9.11 8.52
C TYR A 107 -15.17 -7.75 8.85
N PRO A 108 -15.35 -7.42 10.15
CA PRO A 108 -15.89 -6.12 10.60
C PRO A 108 -14.86 -4.99 10.46
N VAL A 109 -14.39 -4.76 9.23
CA VAL A 109 -13.40 -3.75 8.86
C VAL A 109 -14.02 -2.80 7.87
N ALA A 110 -13.95 -1.49 8.14
CA ALA A 110 -14.41 -0.49 7.19
C ALA A 110 -13.56 -0.56 5.91
N VAL A 111 -14.21 -0.58 4.73
CA VAL A 111 -13.53 -0.64 3.43
C VAL A 111 -12.45 0.45 3.32
N GLY A 112 -12.75 1.66 3.78
CA GLY A 112 -11.81 2.79 3.75
C GLY A 112 -10.49 2.47 4.46
N ASN A 113 -10.55 1.85 5.64
CA ASN A 113 -9.36 1.43 6.37
C ASN A 113 -8.62 0.32 5.63
N ALA A 114 -9.33 -0.69 5.11
CA ALA A 114 -8.72 -1.84 4.44
C ALA A 114 -7.91 -1.47 3.18
N VAL A 115 -8.17 -0.30 2.60
CA VAL A 115 -7.49 0.19 1.38
C VAL A 115 -6.68 1.48 1.60
N GLN A 116 -6.68 2.05 2.82
CA GLN A 116 -6.07 3.34 3.11
C GLN A 116 -4.56 3.37 2.80
N GLN A 117 -3.85 2.29 3.11
CA GLN A 117 -2.44 2.10 2.82
C GLN A 117 -2.06 2.20 1.34
N LEU A 118 -3.04 2.08 0.44
CA LEU A 118 -2.82 2.17 -1.00
C LEU A 118 -2.82 3.61 -1.51
N VAL A 119 -3.33 4.57 -0.73
CA VAL A 119 -3.53 5.96 -1.16
C VAL A 119 -2.20 6.63 -1.51
N GLY A 120 -1.22 6.63 -0.59
CA GLY A 120 0.09 7.25 -0.79
C GLY A 120 0.82 6.72 -2.03
N PRO A 121 1.03 5.40 -2.15
CA PRO A 121 1.59 4.79 -3.35
C PRO A 121 0.76 5.05 -4.61
N GLY A 122 -0.57 5.06 -4.50
CA GLY A 122 -1.49 5.32 -5.60
C GLY A 122 -1.27 6.69 -6.23
N VAL A 123 -1.10 7.73 -5.41
CA VAL A 123 -0.79 9.09 -5.89
C VAL A 123 0.54 9.12 -6.65
N ILE A 124 1.58 8.45 -6.12
CA ILE A 124 2.90 8.40 -6.76
C ILE A 124 2.80 7.69 -8.11
N VAL A 125 2.16 6.52 -8.15
CA VAL A 125 1.99 5.71 -9.37
C VAL A 125 1.20 6.48 -10.43
N MET A 126 0.13 7.17 -10.04
CA MET A 126 -0.63 8.03 -10.94
C MET A 126 0.26 9.13 -11.54
N GLY A 127 1.08 9.78 -10.73
CA GLY A 127 2.08 10.76 -11.21
C GLY A 127 3.07 10.15 -12.22
N LEU A 128 3.54 8.91 -11.98
CA LEU A 128 4.42 8.21 -12.93
C LEU A 128 3.73 7.85 -14.24
N VAL A 129 2.44 7.50 -14.21
CA VAL A 129 1.65 7.24 -15.42
C VAL A 129 1.50 8.51 -16.23
N VAL A 130 1.10 9.62 -15.60
CA VAL A 130 0.99 10.93 -16.28
C VAL A 130 2.33 11.35 -16.88
N TYR A 131 3.42 11.22 -16.13
CA TYR A 131 4.77 11.52 -16.61
C TYR A 131 5.11 10.72 -17.88
N GLN A 132 4.81 9.42 -17.90
CA GLN A 132 5.08 8.56 -19.06
C GLN A 132 4.23 8.91 -20.28
N ILE A 133 2.96 9.27 -20.09
CA ILE A 133 2.08 9.72 -21.18
C ILE A 133 2.66 11.01 -21.79
N VAL A 134 2.95 12.01 -20.96
CA VAL A 134 3.49 13.31 -21.42
C VAL A 134 4.83 13.12 -22.12
N TYR A 135 5.73 12.31 -21.55
CA TYR A 135 7.04 12.03 -22.16
C TYR A 135 6.89 11.35 -23.53
N THR A 136 6.00 10.35 -23.64
CA THR A 136 5.78 9.61 -24.89
C THR A 136 5.22 10.52 -26.00
N VAL A 137 4.25 11.39 -25.67
CA VAL A 137 3.68 12.36 -26.61
C VAL A 137 4.76 13.32 -27.12
N ARG A 138 5.61 13.85 -26.24
CA ARG A 138 6.69 14.78 -26.60
C ARG A 138 7.74 14.15 -27.51
N THR A 139 8.01 12.86 -27.35
CA THR A 139 8.96 12.15 -28.21
C THR A 139 8.37 11.77 -29.58
N ALA A 140 7.05 11.65 -29.69
CA ALA A 140 6.38 11.30 -30.95
C ALA A 140 6.20 12.50 -31.89
N THR A 141 6.29 13.73 -31.37
CA THR A 141 6.15 14.99 -32.14
C THR A 141 7.49 15.59 -32.57
N ARG A 142 8.61 14.89 -32.32
CA ARG A 142 9.96 15.24 -32.77
C ARG A 142 10.41 14.27 -33.84
#